data_AF-A0A9P6BEL3-F1
#
_entry.id   AF-A0A9P6BEL3-F1
#
_cell.length_a   1.000
_cell.length_b   1.000
_cell.length_c   1.000
_cell.angle_alpha   90.00
_cell.angle_beta   90.00
_cell.angle_gamma   90.00
#
_symmetry.space_group_name_H-M   'P 1'
#
loop_
_entity.id
_entity.type
_entity.pdbx_description
1 polymer ?
#
loop_
_entity_poly.entity_id
_entity_poly.type
_entity_poly.pdbx_seq_one_letter_code
_entity_poly.pdbx_strand_id
1 'polypeptide(L)'
;MGTSPSKGAKITAHDKAILDLKVQRDKLKQYNKRLERVVDKELNLAKKHLANGDKKRALLALRRKKFQEGLLEKTQLQMTNLDELTFSIEHALVEKQVFDGLSAGNQVLKELHSEMSIADVEKLMDETAENIAYQNEIDELLSSRLSVAEEEDIERELDEMVGALLPTVPVGLPQGQAVYEQQPELEQEEVEPEHVPSKTKVSSKNPRVLNEPMLA
;
A
#
# COMPACT_ATOMS: atom_id res chain seq x y z
N MET A 1 -24.52 0.87 37.24
CA MET A 1 -24.60 1.21 35.80
C MET A 1 -24.13 2.65 35.61
N GLY A 2 -22.81 2.87 35.53
CA GLY A 2 -22.24 4.21 35.37
C GLY A 2 -21.90 4.45 33.90
N THR A 3 -22.68 5.28 33.23
CA THR A 3 -22.38 5.77 31.88
C THR A 3 -21.28 6.82 31.97
N SER A 4 -20.03 6.42 31.76
CA SER A 4 -18.92 7.34 31.59
C SER A 4 -19.22 8.29 30.43
N PRO A 5 -19.07 9.61 30.58
CA PRO A 5 -19.27 10.55 29.48
C PRO A 5 -18.16 10.29 28.46
N SER A 6 -18.54 10.02 27.21
CA SER A 6 -17.58 9.93 26.11
C SER A 6 -16.82 11.26 26.07
N LYS A 7 -15.49 11.20 26.26
CA LYS A 7 -14.61 12.34 26.01
C LYS A 7 -14.88 12.76 24.56
N GLY A 8 -15.56 13.90 24.38
CA GLY A 8 -15.93 14.42 23.07
C GLY A 8 -14.72 14.40 22.15
N ALA A 9 -14.92 13.95 20.90
CA ALA A 9 -13.88 13.89 19.89
C ALA A 9 -13.10 15.21 19.87
N LYS A 10 -11.81 15.14 20.23
CA LYS A 10 -10.95 16.32 20.27
C LYS A 10 -10.73 16.75 18.83
N ILE A 11 -11.31 17.89 18.45
CA ILE A 11 -11.12 18.50 17.13
C ILE A 11 -9.61 18.62 16.89
N THR A 12 -9.11 17.87 15.91
CA THR A 12 -7.71 17.86 15.56
C THR A 12 -7.34 19.12 14.77
N ALA A 13 -6.04 19.42 14.66
CA ALA A 13 -5.58 20.51 13.79
C ALA A 13 -5.98 20.27 12.32
N HIS A 14 -6.14 19.00 11.93
CA HIS A 14 -6.47 18.58 10.57
C HIS A 14 -7.95 18.83 10.28
N ASP A 15 -8.83 18.55 11.26
CA ASP A 15 -10.26 18.88 11.17
C ASP A 15 -10.51 20.39 11.01
N LYS A 16 -9.71 21.22 11.68
CA LYS A 16 -9.75 22.68 11.51
C LYS A 16 -9.32 23.11 10.11
N ALA A 17 -8.25 22.52 9.58
CA ALA A 17 -7.79 22.81 8.22
C ALA A 17 -8.84 22.41 7.16
N ILE A 18 -9.44 21.23 7.30
CA ILE A 18 -10.52 20.76 6.42
C ILE A 18 -11.75 21.70 6.52
N LEU A 19 -12.10 22.14 7.73
CA LEU A 19 -13.18 23.11 7.92
C LEU A 19 -12.87 24.43 7.21
N ASP A 20 -11.67 24.96 7.36
CA ASP A 20 -11.27 26.22 6.74
C ASP A 20 -11.31 26.14 5.21
N LEU A 21 -10.86 25.03 4.62
CA LEU A 21 -10.97 24.78 3.18
C LEU A 21 -12.43 24.72 2.72
N LYS A 22 -13.29 24.01 3.46
CA LYS A 22 -14.74 23.92 3.17
C LYS A 22 -15.42 25.29 3.27
N VAL A 23 -15.07 26.10 4.27
CA VAL A 23 -15.57 27.48 4.41
C VAL A 23 -15.10 28.36 3.25
N GLN A 24 -13.85 28.24 2.81
CA GLN A 24 -13.35 28.98 1.64
C GLN A 24 -14.09 28.58 0.36
N ARG A 25 -14.32 27.28 0.14
CA ARG A 25 -15.14 26.79 -0.97
C ARG A 25 -16.54 27.39 -0.94
N ASP A 26 -17.19 27.40 0.21
CA ASP A 26 -18.56 27.93 0.34
C ASP A 26 -18.61 29.45 0.08
N LYS A 27 -17.57 30.19 0.48
CA LYS A 27 -17.40 31.61 0.12
C LYS A 27 -17.23 31.79 -1.39
N LEU A 28 -16.43 30.95 -2.06
CA LEU A 28 -16.28 30.97 -3.51
C LEU A 28 -17.59 30.62 -4.23
N LYS A 29 -18.39 29.69 -3.69
CA LYS A 29 -19.74 29.35 -4.18
C LYS A 29 -20.66 30.57 -4.15
N GLN A 30 -20.68 31.29 -3.03
CA GLN A 30 -21.44 32.52 -2.91
C GLN A 30 -20.95 33.62 -3.86
N TYR A 31 -19.63 33.72 -4.04
CA TYR A 31 -19.04 34.69 -4.97
C TYR A 31 -19.38 34.35 -6.44
N ASN A 32 -19.31 33.07 -6.83
CA ASN A 32 -19.69 32.59 -8.15
C ASN A 32 -21.17 32.95 -8.45
N LYS A 33 -22.09 32.64 -7.52
CA LYS A 33 -23.51 33.03 -7.65
C LYS A 33 -23.74 34.54 -7.77
N ARG A 34 -22.88 35.37 -7.18
CA ARG A 34 -22.91 36.83 -7.35
C ARG A 34 -22.41 37.23 -8.73
N LEU A 35 -21.32 36.63 -9.21
CA LEU A 35 -20.77 36.83 -10.54
C LEU A 35 -21.77 36.47 -11.64
N GLU A 36 -22.45 35.34 -11.56
CA GLU A 36 -23.51 34.92 -12.49
C GLU A 36 -24.59 36.00 -12.63
N ARG A 37 -25.09 36.51 -11.51
CA ARG A 37 -26.08 37.60 -11.50
C ARG A 37 -25.56 38.89 -12.15
N VAL A 38 -24.27 39.17 -12.04
CA VAL A 38 -23.64 40.34 -12.68
C VAL A 38 -23.56 40.12 -14.18
N VAL A 39 -23.15 38.93 -14.62
CA VAL A 39 -23.12 38.52 -16.04
C VAL A 39 -24.51 38.67 -16.67
N ASP A 40 -25.56 38.16 -16.01
CA ASP A 40 -26.94 38.28 -16.48
C ASP A 40 -27.40 39.74 -16.59
N LYS A 41 -27.02 40.58 -15.62
CA LYS A 41 -27.32 42.02 -15.64
C LYS A 41 -26.64 42.72 -16.82
N GLU A 42 -25.36 42.44 -17.07
CA GLU A 42 -24.60 43.02 -18.18
C GLU A 42 -25.14 42.56 -19.53
N LEU A 43 -25.60 41.31 -19.62
CA LEU A 43 -26.29 40.79 -20.80
C LEU A 43 -27.61 41.55 -21.06
N ASN A 44 -28.42 41.74 -20.02
CA ASN A 44 -29.67 42.50 -20.12
C ASN A 44 -29.42 43.98 -20.46
N LEU A 45 -28.38 44.59 -19.91
CA LEU A 45 -27.97 45.96 -20.27
C LEU A 45 -27.51 46.04 -21.73
N ALA A 46 -26.73 45.08 -22.21
CA ALA A 46 -26.33 45.01 -23.61
C ALA A 46 -27.55 44.91 -24.55
N LYS A 47 -28.53 44.07 -24.22
CA LYS A 47 -29.82 43.96 -24.95
C LYS A 47 -30.59 45.28 -24.98
N LYS A 48 -30.68 45.99 -23.84
CA LYS A 48 -31.33 47.31 -23.75
C LYS A 48 -30.63 48.36 -24.60
N HIS A 49 -29.30 48.42 -24.56
CA HIS A 49 -28.53 49.36 -25.39
C HIS A 49 -28.66 49.06 -26.89
N LEU A 50 -28.75 47.79 -27.28
CA LEU A 50 -29.04 47.40 -28.66
C LEU A 50 -30.43 47.84 -29.11
N ALA A 51 -31.45 47.65 -28.27
CA ALA A 51 -32.82 48.10 -28.56
C ALA A 51 -32.91 49.63 -28.75
N ASN A 52 -32.09 50.39 -28.02
CA ASN A 52 -32.02 51.85 -28.12
C ASN A 52 -31.11 52.34 -29.27
N GLY A 53 -30.50 51.44 -30.06
CA GLY A 53 -29.57 51.80 -31.16
C GLY A 53 -28.14 52.20 -30.72
N ASP A 54 -27.85 52.17 -29.43
CA ASP A 54 -26.58 52.59 -28.83
C ASP A 54 -25.49 51.49 -28.94
N LYS A 55 -24.98 51.25 -30.16
CA LYS A 55 -23.99 50.18 -30.44
C LYS A 55 -22.69 50.30 -29.62
N LYS A 56 -22.22 51.53 -29.36
CA LYS A 56 -20.98 51.76 -28.57
C LYS A 56 -21.13 51.31 -27.11
N ARG A 57 -22.29 51.57 -26.49
CA ARG A 57 -22.56 51.16 -25.11
C ARG A 57 -22.84 49.65 -25.00
N ALA A 58 -23.52 49.08 -25.99
CA ALA A 58 -23.72 47.65 -26.07
C ALA A 58 -22.38 46.88 -26.15
N LEU A 59 -21.43 47.35 -26.98
CA LEU A 59 -20.09 46.75 -27.06
C LEU A 59 -19.32 46.82 -25.73
N LEU A 60 -19.45 47.93 -24.98
CA LEU A 60 -18.82 48.06 -23.67
C LEU A 60 -19.39 47.07 -22.66
N ALA A 61 -20.72 46.90 -22.62
CA ALA A 61 -21.38 45.93 -21.76
C ALA A 61 -20.96 44.48 -22.10
N LEU A 62 -20.85 44.14 -23.40
CA LEU A 62 -20.35 42.83 -23.81
C LEU A 62 -18.89 42.57 -23.45
N ARG A 63 -18.02 43.60 -23.48
CA ARG A 63 -16.64 43.48 -23.00
C ARG A 63 -16.58 43.21 -21.49
N ARG A 64 -17.41 43.91 -20.71
CA ARG A 64 -17.54 43.67 -19.26
C ARG A 64 -18.03 42.26 -18.97
N LYS A 65 -19.08 41.82 -19.68
CA LYS A 65 -19.58 40.44 -19.63
C LYS A 65 -18.45 39.43 -19.84
N LYS A 66 -17.69 39.56 -20.93
CA LYS A 66 -16.58 38.63 -21.24
C LYS A 66 -15.51 38.60 -20.14
N PHE A 67 -15.20 39.75 -19.53
CA PHE A 67 -14.27 39.81 -18.41
C PHE A 67 -14.80 39.08 -17.18
N GLN A 68 -16.09 39.24 -16.86
CA GLN A 68 -16.74 38.57 -15.73
C GLN A 68 -16.86 37.07 -15.96
N GLU A 69 -17.11 36.62 -17.20
CA GLU A 69 -17.08 35.21 -17.57
C GLU A 69 -15.69 34.59 -17.35
N GLY A 70 -14.62 35.31 -17.72
CA GLY A 70 -13.25 34.84 -17.41
C GLY A 70 -12.95 34.80 -15.91
N LEU A 71 -13.53 35.71 -15.10
CA LEU A 71 -13.43 35.64 -13.64
C LEU A 71 -14.24 34.46 -13.07
N LEU A 72 -15.39 34.16 -13.65
CA LEU A 72 -16.24 33.03 -13.26
C LEU A 72 -15.49 31.72 -13.52
N GLU A 73 -14.90 31.54 -14.71
CA GLU A 73 -14.09 30.38 -15.06
C GLU A 73 -12.90 30.18 -14.10
N LYS A 74 -12.16 31.26 -13.81
CA LYS A 74 -11.05 31.21 -12.81
C LYS A 74 -11.53 30.82 -11.42
N THR A 75 -12.67 31.35 -10.99
CA THR A 75 -13.28 31.03 -9.69
C THR A 75 -13.71 29.56 -9.63
N GLN A 76 -14.23 29.04 -10.75
CA GLN A 76 -14.67 27.66 -10.86
C GLN A 76 -13.47 26.70 -10.83
N LEU A 77 -12.38 27.04 -11.51
CA LEU A 77 -11.11 26.31 -11.41
C LEU A 77 -10.57 26.31 -9.98
N GLN A 78 -10.58 27.46 -9.30
CA GLN A 78 -10.17 27.55 -7.90
C GLN A 78 -11.04 26.69 -6.97
N MET A 79 -12.34 26.58 -7.26
CA MET A 79 -13.25 25.71 -6.52
C MET A 79 -12.89 24.24 -6.70
N THR A 80 -12.67 23.79 -7.94
CA THR A 80 -12.24 22.42 -8.24
C THR A 80 -10.93 22.09 -7.52
N ASN A 81 -9.94 22.98 -7.58
CA ASN A 81 -8.66 22.78 -6.89
C ASN A 81 -8.82 22.64 -5.36
N LEU A 82 -9.75 23.38 -4.74
CA LEU A 82 -10.04 23.25 -3.31
C LEU A 82 -10.75 21.94 -2.97
N ASP A 83 -11.67 21.48 -3.83
CA ASP A 83 -12.35 20.20 -3.65
C ASP A 83 -11.36 19.03 -3.81
N GLU A 84 -10.45 19.09 -4.80
CA GLU A 84 -9.35 18.13 -4.96
C GLU A 84 -8.42 18.11 -3.75
N LEU A 85 -7.98 19.28 -3.27
CA LEU A 85 -7.12 19.37 -2.08
C LEU A 85 -7.80 18.79 -0.83
N THR A 86 -9.10 19.07 -0.66
CA THR A 86 -9.87 18.53 0.46
C THR A 86 -9.93 17.00 0.38
N PHE A 87 -10.22 16.46 -0.80
CA PHE A 87 -10.26 15.01 -1.03
C PHE A 87 -8.90 14.36 -0.79
N SER A 88 -7.80 14.94 -1.29
CA SER A 88 -6.45 14.42 -1.04
C SER A 88 -6.09 14.40 0.44
N ILE A 89 -6.48 15.43 1.21
CA ILE A 89 -6.24 15.45 2.66
C ILE A 89 -7.05 14.35 3.37
N GLU A 90 -8.32 14.20 2.99
CA GLU A 90 -9.18 13.14 3.54
C GLU A 90 -8.63 11.74 3.20
N HIS A 91 -8.08 11.55 2.00
CA HIS A 91 -7.43 10.30 1.61
C HIS A 91 -6.14 10.05 2.39
N ALA A 92 -5.27 11.05 2.52
CA ALA A 92 -4.02 10.95 3.28
C ALA A 92 -4.28 10.62 4.77
N LEU A 93 -5.41 11.07 5.33
CA LEU A 93 -5.83 10.69 6.68
C LEU A 93 -6.16 9.19 6.78
N VAL A 94 -6.83 8.63 5.77
CA VAL A 94 -7.12 7.18 5.69
C VAL A 94 -5.83 6.39 5.49
N GLU A 95 -4.97 6.82 4.57
CA GLU A 95 -3.65 6.20 4.33
C GLU A 95 -2.82 6.15 5.62
N LYS A 96 -2.82 7.25 6.40
CA LYS A 96 -2.17 7.29 7.71
C LYS A 96 -2.75 6.24 8.67
N GLN A 97 -4.07 6.10 8.74
CA GLN A 97 -4.70 5.09 9.61
C GLN A 97 -4.31 3.67 9.20
N VAL A 98 -4.24 3.40 7.89
CA VAL A 98 -3.75 2.11 7.36
C VAL A 98 -2.29 1.89 7.75
N PHE A 99 -1.45 2.90 7.60
CA PHE A 99 -0.05 2.84 8.01
C PHE A 99 0.13 2.58 9.51
N ASP A 100 -0.60 3.30 10.36
CA ASP A 100 -0.58 3.10 11.81
C ASP A 100 -1.03 1.67 12.18
N GLY A 101 -2.04 1.13 11.49
CA GLY A 101 -2.50 -0.25 11.64
C GLY A 101 -1.46 -1.29 11.22
N LEU A 102 -0.79 -1.08 10.09
CA LEU A 102 0.31 -1.94 9.63
C LEU A 102 1.50 -1.90 10.59
N SER A 103 1.84 -0.72 11.12
CA SER A 103 2.92 -0.54 12.08
C SER A 103 2.63 -1.28 13.39
N ALA A 104 1.40 -1.16 13.91
CA ALA A 104 0.96 -1.89 15.09
C ALA A 104 0.97 -3.41 14.85
N GLY A 105 0.49 -3.87 13.69
CA GLY A 105 0.54 -5.28 13.30
C GLY A 105 1.97 -5.82 13.22
N ASN A 106 2.91 -5.05 12.64
CA ASN A 106 4.32 -5.41 12.58
C ASN A 106 4.95 -5.50 13.97
N GLN A 107 4.58 -4.61 14.89
CA GLN A 107 5.05 -4.66 16.26
C GLN A 107 4.54 -5.90 17.00
N VAL A 108 3.26 -6.24 16.85
CA VAL A 108 2.68 -7.47 17.42
C VAL A 108 3.35 -8.72 16.83
N LEU A 109 3.60 -8.75 15.52
CA LEU A 109 4.33 -9.85 14.89
C LEU A 109 5.76 -9.99 15.42
N LYS A 110 6.46 -8.88 15.67
CA LYS A 110 7.79 -8.90 16.30
C LYS A 110 7.75 -9.42 17.73
N GLU A 111 6.75 -9.02 18.51
CA GLU A 111 6.55 -9.53 19.87
C GLU A 111 6.26 -11.03 19.84
N LEU A 112 5.36 -11.49 18.97
CA LEU A 112 5.05 -12.92 18.80
C LEU A 112 6.26 -13.73 18.33
N HIS A 113 7.05 -13.22 17.38
CA HIS A 113 8.30 -13.86 16.95
C HIS A 113 9.38 -13.83 18.05
N SER A 114 9.32 -12.88 18.98
CA SER A 114 10.23 -12.86 20.14
C SER A 114 9.78 -13.82 21.24
N GLU A 115 8.48 -14.01 21.41
CA GLU A 115 7.90 -14.99 22.34
C GLU A 115 8.05 -16.43 21.85
N MET A 116 7.93 -16.64 20.52
CA MET A 116 8.34 -17.87 19.86
C MET A 116 9.86 -17.92 19.85
N SER A 117 10.44 -18.30 20.98
CA SER A 117 11.87 -18.14 21.22
C SER A 117 12.69 -18.95 20.21
N ILE A 118 13.80 -18.38 19.75
CA ILE A 118 14.82 -19.12 18.99
C ILE A 118 15.20 -20.41 19.73
N ALA A 119 15.18 -20.40 21.07
CA ALA A 119 15.45 -21.57 21.88
C ALA A 119 14.40 -22.69 21.74
N ASP A 120 13.11 -22.36 21.57
CA ASP A 120 12.07 -23.36 21.31
C ASP A 120 12.19 -23.92 19.89
N VAL A 121 12.60 -23.08 18.92
CA VAL A 121 12.87 -23.51 17.55
C VAL A 121 14.13 -24.39 17.48
N GLU A 122 15.22 -23.99 18.14
CA GLU A 122 16.46 -24.77 18.26
C GLU A 122 16.20 -26.11 18.98
N LYS A 123 15.46 -26.10 20.10
CA LYS A 123 15.10 -27.33 20.82
C LYS A 123 14.21 -28.25 19.97
N LEU A 124 13.26 -27.70 19.21
CA LEU A 124 12.44 -28.48 18.29
C LEU A 124 13.28 -29.07 17.16
N MET A 125 14.24 -28.32 16.61
CA MET A 125 15.16 -28.82 15.59
C MET A 125 16.07 -29.93 16.12
N ASP A 126 16.62 -29.76 17.34
CA ASP A 126 17.44 -30.77 18.00
C ASP A 126 16.63 -32.04 18.31
N GLU A 127 15.42 -31.91 18.87
CA GLU A 127 14.51 -33.04 19.12
C GLU A 127 14.12 -33.74 17.82
N THR A 128 13.90 -33.00 16.73
CA THR A 128 13.57 -33.59 15.42
C THR A 128 14.78 -34.33 14.85
N ALA A 129 15.98 -33.78 14.97
CA ALA A 129 17.21 -34.43 14.53
C ALA A 129 17.50 -35.71 15.33
N GLU A 130 17.30 -35.69 16.65
CA GLU A 130 17.41 -36.88 17.50
C GLU A 130 16.37 -37.95 17.14
N ASN A 131 15.11 -37.57 16.89
CA ASN A 131 14.07 -38.50 16.46
C ASN A 131 14.39 -39.12 15.09
N ILE A 132 14.92 -38.35 14.14
CA ILE A 132 15.35 -38.89 12.84
C ILE A 132 16.51 -39.87 13.03
N ALA A 133 17.49 -39.53 13.87
CA ALA A 133 18.60 -40.42 14.17
C ALA A 133 18.12 -41.73 14.84
N TYR A 134 17.18 -41.64 15.78
CA TYR A 134 16.58 -42.80 16.43
C TYR A 134 15.79 -43.68 15.46
N GLN A 135 15.04 -43.07 14.52
CA GLN A 135 14.35 -43.84 13.49
C GLN A 135 15.33 -44.52 12.54
N ASN A 136 16.40 -43.85 12.12
CA ASN A 136 17.45 -44.47 11.32
C ASN A 136 18.13 -45.63 12.07
N GLU A 137 18.33 -45.51 13.38
CA GLU A 137 18.88 -46.59 14.21
C GLU A 137 17.89 -47.76 14.33
N ILE A 138 16.58 -47.50 14.46
CA ILE A 138 15.54 -48.53 14.39
C ILE A 138 15.55 -49.21 13.02
N ASP A 139 15.62 -48.44 11.94
CA ASP A 139 15.63 -48.95 10.57
C ASP A 139 16.88 -49.83 10.34
N GLU A 140 18.05 -49.42 10.84
CA GLU A 140 19.29 -50.22 10.78
C GLU A 140 19.24 -51.48 11.66
N LEU A 141 18.60 -51.40 12.84
CA LEU A 141 18.39 -52.58 13.70
C LEU A 141 17.36 -53.56 13.13
N LEU A 142 16.35 -53.05 12.42
CA LEU A 142 15.38 -53.88 11.71
C LEU A 142 16.03 -54.54 10.49
N SER A 143 16.79 -53.78 9.69
CA SER A 143 17.49 -54.33 8.51
C SER A 143 18.59 -55.33 8.91
N SER A 144 19.29 -55.12 10.02
CA SER A 144 20.34 -56.04 10.50
C SER A 144 19.80 -57.32 11.16
N ARG A 145 18.52 -57.37 11.53
CA ARG A 145 17.86 -58.55 12.11
C ARG A 145 17.10 -59.39 11.09
N LEU A 146 16.73 -58.81 9.95
CA LEU A 146 16.11 -59.55 8.86
C LEU A 146 17.16 -60.38 8.12
N SER A 147 16.83 -61.64 7.83
CA SER A 147 17.66 -62.45 6.94
C SER A 147 17.36 -62.12 5.48
N VAL A 148 18.33 -62.31 4.58
CA VAL A 148 18.17 -62.06 3.14
C VAL A 148 16.93 -62.76 2.54
N ALA A 149 16.57 -63.93 3.06
CA ALA A 149 15.39 -64.66 2.62
C ALA A 149 14.06 -64.00 3.08
N GLU A 150 14.03 -63.43 4.28
CA GLU A 150 12.86 -62.71 4.81
C GLU A 150 12.71 -61.34 4.13
N GLU A 151 13.82 -60.67 3.77
CA GLU A 151 13.78 -59.45 2.95
C GLU A 151 13.18 -59.73 1.57
N GLU A 152 13.58 -60.81 0.89
CA GLU A 152 13.00 -61.21 -0.40
C GLU A 152 11.51 -61.58 -0.31
N ASP A 153 11.06 -62.17 0.81
CA ASP A 153 9.65 -62.47 1.06
C ASP A 153 8.83 -61.18 1.25
N ILE A 154 9.35 -60.22 2.03
CA ILE A 154 8.70 -58.93 2.28
C ILE A 154 8.66 -58.07 1.01
N GLU A 155 9.72 -58.06 0.21
CA GLU A 155 9.74 -57.37 -1.08
C GLU A 155 8.67 -57.92 -2.04
N ARG A 156 8.49 -59.25 -2.09
CA ARG A 156 7.40 -59.88 -2.85
C ARG A 156 6.03 -59.44 -2.36
N GLU A 157 5.79 -59.43 -1.05
CA GLU A 157 4.51 -58.97 -0.49
C GLU A 157 4.25 -57.48 -0.78
N LEU A 158 5.30 -56.64 -0.75
CA LEU A 158 5.21 -55.22 -1.10
C LEU A 158 4.87 -55.03 -2.59
N ASP A 159 5.52 -55.77 -3.49
CA ASP A 159 5.25 -55.74 -4.93
C ASP A 159 3.81 -56.19 -5.25
N GLU A 160 3.28 -57.18 -4.52
CA GLU A 160 1.87 -57.59 -4.64
C GLU A 160 0.91 -56.49 -4.17
N MET A 161 1.21 -55.79 -3.07
CA MET A 161 0.39 -54.67 -2.60
C MET A 161 0.44 -53.47 -3.55
N VAL A 162 1.61 -53.14 -4.09
CA VAL A 162 1.79 -52.07 -5.09
C VAL A 162 1.07 -52.41 -6.40
N GLY A 163 1.17 -53.66 -6.86
CA GLY A 163 0.43 -54.16 -8.02
C GLY A 163 -1.09 -54.17 -7.84
N ALA A 164 -1.58 -54.34 -6.61
CA ALA A 164 -3.00 -54.26 -6.28
C ALA A 164 -3.54 -52.82 -6.15
N LEU A 165 -2.69 -51.86 -5.74
CA LEU A 165 -3.08 -50.45 -5.56
C LEU A 165 -2.97 -49.61 -6.84
N LEU A 166 -2.07 -49.99 -7.76
CA LEU A 166 -1.94 -49.35 -9.06
C LEU A 166 -2.89 -50.03 -10.06
N PRO A 167 -4.00 -49.39 -10.48
CA PRO A 167 -4.80 -49.94 -11.58
C PRO A 167 -3.92 -50.00 -12.82
N THR A 168 -3.82 -51.20 -13.42
CA THR A 168 -3.16 -51.42 -14.71
C THR A 168 -3.65 -50.39 -15.71
N VAL A 169 -2.84 -49.37 -15.99
CA VAL A 169 -3.15 -48.34 -16.98
C VAL A 169 -3.17 -49.03 -18.35
N PRO A 170 -4.32 -49.13 -19.04
CA PRO A 170 -4.36 -49.69 -20.38
C PRO A 170 -3.63 -48.73 -21.32
N VAL A 171 -2.59 -49.24 -21.97
CA VAL A 171 -1.94 -48.59 -23.11
C VAL A 171 -2.96 -48.49 -24.25
N GLY A 172 -3.61 -47.32 -24.40
CA GLY A 172 -4.55 -47.08 -25.50
C GLY A 172 -5.43 -45.82 -25.37
N LEU A 173 -4.85 -44.64 -25.65
CA LEU A 173 -5.40 -43.39 -26.25
C LEU A 173 -6.92 -43.07 -26.14
N PRO A 174 -7.31 -41.82 -25.81
CA PRO A 174 -7.15 -40.72 -26.77
C PRO A 174 -6.58 -39.42 -26.15
N GLN A 175 -5.81 -38.68 -26.96
CA GLN A 175 -5.33 -37.34 -26.65
C GLN A 175 -6.51 -36.36 -26.55
N GLY A 176 -7.05 -36.19 -25.35
CA GLY A 176 -7.90 -35.05 -24.98
C GLY A 176 -7.03 -33.96 -24.39
N GLN A 177 -7.01 -32.79 -25.02
CA GLN A 177 -6.22 -31.63 -24.58
C GLN A 177 -6.60 -31.26 -23.14
N ALA A 178 -5.71 -31.50 -22.18
CA ALA A 178 -5.77 -30.89 -20.87
C ALA A 178 -5.39 -29.41 -21.05
N VAL A 179 -6.40 -28.53 -21.02
CA VAL A 179 -6.16 -27.11 -20.80
C VAL A 179 -5.68 -26.97 -19.37
N TYR A 180 -4.37 -26.81 -19.20
CA TYR A 180 -3.81 -26.34 -17.94
C TYR A 180 -4.11 -24.85 -17.86
N GLU A 181 -5.09 -24.48 -17.04
CA GLU A 181 -5.28 -23.11 -16.61
C GLU A 181 -4.05 -22.75 -15.78
N GLN A 182 -3.12 -21.98 -16.37
CA GLN A 182 -1.91 -21.53 -15.71
C GLN A 182 -2.33 -20.70 -14.49
N GLN A 183 -2.10 -21.25 -13.29
CA GLN A 183 -2.01 -20.41 -12.10
C GLN A 183 -0.91 -19.37 -12.35
N PRO A 184 -1.11 -18.08 -12.00
CA PRO A 184 -0.07 -17.10 -12.17
C PRO A 184 1.15 -17.53 -11.35
N GLU A 185 2.28 -17.74 -12.04
CA GLU A 185 3.59 -17.90 -11.42
C GLU A 185 3.83 -16.66 -10.56
N LEU A 186 3.93 -16.88 -9.24
CA LEU A 186 4.55 -15.89 -8.38
C LEU A 186 6.01 -15.82 -8.80
N GLU A 187 6.38 -14.75 -9.49
CA GLU A 187 7.77 -14.38 -9.73
C GLU A 187 8.50 -14.38 -8.38
N GLN A 188 9.34 -15.39 -8.16
CA GLN A 188 10.32 -15.37 -7.09
C GLN A 188 11.35 -14.33 -7.50
N GLU A 189 11.15 -13.10 -7.03
CA GLU A 189 12.18 -12.07 -7.10
C GLU A 189 13.34 -12.54 -6.22
N GLU A 190 14.41 -13.05 -6.85
CA GLU A 190 15.70 -13.28 -6.20
C GLU A 190 16.15 -11.94 -5.62
N VAL A 191 15.98 -11.77 -4.31
CA VAL A 191 16.58 -10.66 -3.59
C VAL A 191 18.08 -10.94 -3.52
N GLU A 192 18.83 -10.38 -4.47
CA GLU A 192 20.29 -10.29 -4.35
C GLU A 192 20.64 -9.66 -3.00
N PRO A 193 21.56 -10.24 -2.21
CA PRO A 193 21.96 -9.62 -0.96
C PRO A 193 22.73 -8.34 -1.27
N GLU A 194 22.08 -7.18 -1.05
CA GLU A 194 22.75 -5.89 -1.05
C GLU A 194 23.95 -5.92 -0.11
N HIS A 195 25.09 -5.60 -0.71
CA HIS A 195 26.40 -5.49 -0.10
C HIS A 195 26.34 -4.55 1.12
N VAL A 196 26.53 -5.11 2.31
CA VAL A 196 26.73 -4.34 3.54
C VAL A 196 27.98 -3.47 3.35
N PRO A 197 27.92 -2.12 3.40
CA PRO A 197 29.14 -1.32 3.39
C PRO A 197 29.89 -1.59 4.69
N SER A 198 30.99 -2.32 4.54
CA SER A 198 31.97 -2.61 5.57
C SER A 198 32.56 -1.31 6.11
N LYS A 199 32.66 -1.24 7.44
CA LYS A 199 33.23 -0.13 8.19
C LYS A 199 34.67 0.14 7.75
N THR A 200 34.90 1.18 6.96
CA THR A 200 36.24 1.75 6.77
C THR A 200 36.56 2.66 7.95
N LYS A 201 37.56 2.25 8.75
CA LYS A 201 38.20 3.05 9.81
C LYS A 201 38.65 4.40 9.24
N VAL A 202 38.05 5.49 9.68
CA VAL A 202 38.62 6.83 9.50
C VAL A 202 39.66 7.06 10.58
N SER A 203 40.92 7.04 10.15
CA SER A 203 42.10 7.42 10.92
C SER A 203 42.00 8.86 11.39
N SER A 204 42.19 9.08 12.69
CA SER A 204 42.31 10.41 13.28
C SER A 204 43.62 11.06 12.85
N LYS A 205 43.56 12.23 12.21
CA LYS A 205 44.59 13.26 12.35
C LYS A 205 43.92 14.63 12.42
N ASN A 206 43.82 15.16 13.64
CA ASN A 206 43.88 16.61 13.85
C ASN A 206 45.24 17.12 13.30
N PRO A 207 45.27 18.36 12.84
CA PRO A 207 45.92 19.35 13.69
C PRO A 207 45.10 20.64 13.83
N ARG A 208 45.24 21.20 15.03
CA ARG A 208 44.66 22.46 15.49
C ARG A 208 45.76 23.54 15.39
N VAL A 209 45.31 24.78 15.14
CA VAL A 209 45.94 26.08 15.42
C VAL A 209 46.98 26.62 14.43
N LEU A 210 46.69 27.77 13.79
CA LEU A 210 47.35 29.09 14.03
C LEU A 210 47.00 30.11 12.92
N ASN A 211 46.49 31.30 13.34
CA ASN A 211 46.80 32.68 12.90
C ASN A 211 46.78 33.02 11.38
N GLU A 212 46.18 34.11 10.83
CA GLU A 212 45.92 35.50 11.25
C GLU A 212 44.80 36.11 10.36
N PRO A 213 44.19 37.28 10.70
CA PRO A 213 43.38 38.07 9.78
C PRO A 213 44.12 39.33 9.29
N MET A 214 44.43 39.45 8.00
CA MET A 214 44.87 40.71 7.38
C MET A 214 44.56 40.70 5.88
N LEU A 215 43.85 41.72 5.41
CA LEU A 215 43.92 42.41 4.11
C LEU A 215 42.63 43.25 4.03
N ALA A 216 42.71 44.53 4.38
CA ALA A 216 43.07 45.65 3.49
C ALA A 216 41.94 45.95 2.50
#